data_AF-A0AB39S8L4-F1
#
_entry.id   AF-A0AB39S8L4-F1
#
_cell.length_a   1.000
_cell.length_b   1.000
_cell.length_c   1.000
_cell.angle_alpha   90.00
_cell.angle_beta   90.00
_cell.angle_gamma   90.00
#
_symmetry.space_group_name_H-M   'P 1'
#
loop_
_entity.id
_entity.type
_entity.pdbx_description
1 polymer ?
#
loop_
_entity_poly.entity_id
_entity_poly.type
_entity_poly.pdbx_seq_one_letter_code
_entity_poly.pdbx_strand_id
1 'polypeptide(L)'
;MDYDVVVPAENANDDQLAHAERHFGVQFPMDYRHFVSTEGSMSRFVEPAGDYLVIDSIDEVIHINNAGYFQTRFPGAVVIGGDGSREFLTYDFRQDPPSLVLLDVGAEDWSSAVHQASSLTALFEQFPETGWQL
;
A
#
# COMPACT_ATOMS: atom_id res chain seq x y z
N MET A 1 -24.77 -5.71 -31.32
CA MET A 1 -23.58 -6.50 -30.95
C MET A 1 -22.65 -5.50 -30.31
N ASP A 2 -22.71 -5.40 -28.98
CA ASP A 2 -21.76 -4.60 -28.22
C ASP A 2 -20.39 -5.28 -28.34
N TYR A 3 -19.40 -4.53 -28.82
CA TYR A 3 -18.01 -4.94 -28.69
C TYR A 3 -17.65 -4.70 -27.23
N ASP A 4 -17.43 -5.76 -26.45
CA ASP A 4 -16.69 -5.65 -25.20
C ASP A 4 -15.32 -5.07 -25.54
N VAL A 5 -15.13 -3.79 -25.25
CA VAL A 5 -13.83 -3.15 -25.30
C VAL A 5 -13.02 -3.81 -24.19
N VAL A 6 -12.13 -4.73 -24.56
CA VAL A 6 -11.14 -5.26 -23.64
C VAL A 6 -10.20 -4.11 -23.31
N VAL A 7 -10.43 -3.48 -22.17
CA VAL A 7 -9.53 -2.48 -21.61
C VAL A 7 -8.29 -3.24 -21.14
N PRO A 8 -7.08 -2.93 -21.64
CA PRO A 8 -5.86 -3.53 -21.14
C PRO A 8 -5.76 -3.33 -19.62
N ALA A 9 -5.30 -4.33 -18.88
CA ALA A 9 -5.17 -4.26 -17.42
C ALA A 9 -4.34 -3.05 -16.96
N GLU A 10 -3.32 -2.66 -17.74
CA GLU A 10 -2.52 -1.45 -17.50
C GLU A 10 -3.37 -0.18 -17.47
N ASN A 11 -4.32 -0.03 -18.40
CA ASN A 11 -5.22 1.14 -18.44
C ASN A 11 -6.26 1.11 -17.32
N ALA A 12 -6.74 -0.08 -16.93
CA ALA A 12 -7.69 -0.21 -15.83
C ALA A 12 -7.05 0.17 -14.48
N ASN A 13 -5.83 -0.32 -14.23
CA ASN A 13 -5.07 0.00 -13.03
C ASN A 13 -4.72 1.50 -12.96
N ASP A 14 -4.36 2.11 -14.09
CA ASP A 14 -4.06 3.55 -14.15
C ASP A 14 -5.30 4.41 -13.83
N ASP A 15 -6.48 4.04 -14.34
CA ASP A 15 -7.75 4.72 -14.04
C ASP A 15 -8.15 4.56 -12.57
N GLN A 16 -7.98 3.36 -12.01
CA GLN A 16 -8.24 3.07 -10.60
C GLN A 16 -7.26 3.79 -9.68
N LEU A 17 -5.98 3.86 -10.05
CA LEU A 17 -4.97 4.56 -9.29
C LEU A 17 -5.25 6.07 -9.30
N ALA A 18 -5.60 6.64 -10.45
CA ALA A 18 -6.03 8.03 -10.54
C ALA A 18 -7.32 8.29 -9.74
N HIS A 19 -8.23 7.31 -9.65
CA HIS A 19 -9.40 7.39 -8.78
C HIS A 19 -9.02 7.39 -7.30
N ALA A 20 -8.14 6.48 -6.88
CA ALA A 20 -7.64 6.40 -5.51
C ALA A 20 -6.92 7.70 -5.09
N GLU A 21 -6.04 8.23 -5.94
CA GLU A 21 -5.36 9.51 -5.72
C GLU A 21 -6.34 10.66 -5.49
N ARG A 22 -7.37 10.78 -6.34
CA ARG A 22 -8.44 11.78 -6.15
C ARG A 22 -9.25 11.55 -4.87
N HIS A 23 -9.53 10.28 -4.54
CA HIS A 23 -10.33 9.91 -3.39
C HIS A 23 -9.63 10.23 -2.07
N PHE A 24 -8.33 9.95 -1.97
CA PHE A 24 -7.53 10.24 -0.78
C PHE A 24 -6.91 11.64 -0.78
N GLY A 25 -6.93 12.35 -1.91
CA GLY A 25 -6.31 13.66 -2.05
C GLY A 25 -4.78 13.61 -2.03
N VAL A 26 -4.19 12.52 -2.54
CA VAL A 26 -2.74 12.26 -2.54
C VAL A 26 -2.24 11.99 -3.96
N GLN A 27 -0.91 12.00 -4.14
CA GLN A 27 -0.26 11.46 -5.33
C GLN A 27 0.63 10.31 -4.89
N PHE A 28 0.38 9.10 -5.39
CA PHE A 28 1.21 7.96 -5.01
C PHE A 28 2.63 8.10 -5.60
N PRO A 29 3.66 7.66 -4.87
CA PRO A 29 5.02 7.58 -5.39
C PRO A 29 5.11 6.79 -6.69
N MET A 30 5.99 7.23 -7.60
CA MET A 30 6.13 6.65 -8.94
C MET A 30 6.50 5.17 -8.95
N ASP A 31 7.26 4.71 -7.95
CA ASP A 31 7.62 3.30 -7.79
C ASP A 31 6.42 2.43 -7.42
N TYR A 32 5.53 2.91 -6.56
CA TYR A 32 4.26 2.23 -6.29
C TYR A 32 3.33 2.22 -7.50
N ARG A 33 3.22 3.35 -8.22
CA ARG A 33 2.45 3.41 -9.47
C ARG A 33 2.96 2.37 -10.47
N HIS A 34 4.28 2.31 -10.66
CA HIS A 34 4.89 1.33 -11.54
C HIS A 34 4.58 -0.10 -11.12
N PHE A 35 4.74 -0.43 -9.83
CA PHE A 35 4.41 -1.76 -9.30
C PHE A 35 2.96 -2.14 -9.56
N VAL A 36 1.99 -1.26 -9.28
CA VAL A 36 0.57 -1.55 -9.50
C VAL A 36 0.27 -1.74 -10.98
N SER A 37 0.86 -0.95 -11.88
CA SER A 37 0.63 -1.11 -13.32
C SER A 37 1.28 -2.39 -13.88
N THR A 38 2.36 -2.92 -13.27
CA THR A 38 3.06 -4.12 -13.76
C THR A 38 2.64 -5.43 -13.09
N GLU A 39 2.55 -5.43 -11.75
CA GLU A 39 2.28 -6.63 -10.94
C GLU A 39 0.85 -6.65 -10.39
N GLY A 40 0.24 -5.48 -10.19
CA GLY A 40 -1.12 -5.31 -9.67
C GLY A 40 -1.25 -5.54 -8.16
N SER A 41 -0.74 -6.66 -7.66
CA SER A 41 -0.76 -7.04 -6.23
C SER A 41 0.32 -8.08 -5.93
N MET A 42 0.61 -8.32 -4.65
CA MET A 42 1.53 -9.36 -4.22
C MET A 42 1.10 -9.95 -2.88
N SER A 43 1.20 -11.27 -2.72
CA SER A 43 0.91 -11.95 -1.45
C SER A 43 1.77 -13.20 -1.32
N ARG A 44 2.89 -13.12 -0.59
CA ARG A 44 3.84 -14.24 -0.49
C ARG A 44 4.74 -14.15 0.74
N PHE A 45 5.30 -15.29 1.14
CA PHE A 45 6.49 -15.31 1.99
C PHE A 45 7.70 -14.84 1.18
N VAL A 46 8.52 -13.97 1.78
CA VAL A 46 9.75 -13.48 1.16
C VAL A 46 10.94 -14.11 1.86
N GLU A 47 11.63 -15.00 1.14
CA GLU A 47 12.87 -15.63 1.61
C GLU A 47 14.08 -14.71 1.34
N PRO A 48 15.13 -14.72 2.19
CA PRO A 48 15.31 -15.57 3.38
C PRO A 48 14.70 -15.03 4.69
N ALA A 49 14.11 -13.83 4.70
CA ALA A 49 13.50 -13.27 5.91
C ALA A 49 12.42 -14.18 6.51
N GLY A 50 11.67 -14.90 5.67
CA GLY A 50 10.61 -15.81 6.10
C GLY A 50 9.32 -15.10 6.54
N ASP A 51 9.24 -13.78 6.31
CA ASP A 51 8.07 -12.97 6.63
C ASP A 51 7.08 -12.93 5.46
N TYR A 52 5.79 -12.80 5.81
CA TYR A 52 4.72 -12.68 4.82
C TYR A 52 4.51 -11.20 4.45
N LEU A 53 4.53 -10.91 3.15
CA LEU A 53 4.33 -9.57 2.61
C LEU A 53 3.12 -9.58 1.67
N VAL A 54 2.18 -8.68 1.97
CA VAL A 54 1.03 -8.37 1.14
C VAL A 54 1.16 -6.94 0.62
N ILE A 55 0.98 -6.77 -0.69
CA ILE A 55 0.65 -5.50 -1.33
C ILE A 55 -0.70 -5.70 -2.02
N ASP A 56 -1.72 -4.98 -1.56
CA ASP A 56 -3.10 -5.13 -2.01
C ASP A 56 -3.28 -4.61 -3.43
N SER A 57 -4.29 -5.14 -4.12
CA SER A 57 -4.74 -4.55 -5.38
C SER A 57 -5.31 -3.14 -5.13
N ILE A 58 -5.25 -2.26 -6.14
CA ILE A 58 -5.71 -0.87 -5.97
C ILE A 58 -7.21 -0.77 -5.60
N ASP A 59 -8.03 -1.72 -6.04
CA ASP A 59 -9.45 -1.82 -5.64
C ASP A 59 -9.59 -2.13 -4.14
N GLU A 60 -8.78 -3.06 -3.63
CA GLU A 60 -8.76 -3.40 -2.21
C GLU A 60 -8.22 -2.26 -1.36
N VAL A 61 -7.21 -1.53 -1.84
CA VAL A 61 -6.70 -0.31 -1.19
C VAL A 61 -7.82 0.69 -0.91
N ILE A 62 -8.68 0.96 -1.89
CA ILE A 62 -9.84 1.85 -1.70
C ILE A 62 -10.78 1.27 -0.64
N HIS A 63 -11.07 -0.03 -0.71
CA HIS A 63 -12.01 -0.67 0.22
C HIS A 63 -11.52 -0.66 1.67
N ILE A 64 -10.26 -1.06 1.90
CA ILE A 64 -9.63 -1.17 3.21
C ILE A 64 -9.55 0.21 3.88
N ASN A 65 -9.10 1.24 3.16
CA ASN A 65 -8.97 2.58 3.73
C ASN A 65 -10.30 3.27 4.04
N ASN A 66 -11.39 2.85 3.37
CA ASN A 66 -12.74 3.33 3.67
C ASN A 66 -13.41 2.55 4.81
N ALA A 67 -12.82 1.44 5.27
CA ALA A 67 -13.39 0.64 6.34
C ALA A 67 -13.14 1.27 7.72
N GLY A 68 -14.22 1.40 8.51
CA GLY A 68 -14.16 1.80 9.90
C GLY A 68 -13.67 3.24 10.13
N TYR A 69 -12.93 3.45 11.22
CA TYR A 69 -12.45 4.78 11.66
C TYR A 69 -10.95 4.99 11.40
N PHE A 70 -10.35 4.24 10.47
CA PHE A 70 -8.90 4.27 10.24
C PHE A 70 -8.40 5.68 9.88
N GLN A 71 -9.01 6.32 8.88
CA GLN A 71 -8.67 7.69 8.47
C GLN A 71 -8.88 8.74 9.57
N THR A 72 -9.75 8.46 10.57
CA THR A 72 -9.93 9.33 11.74
C THR A 72 -8.77 9.19 12.73
N ARG A 73 -8.27 7.97 12.94
CA ARG A 73 -7.11 7.69 13.81
C ARG A 73 -5.79 8.11 13.18
N PHE A 74 -5.67 7.92 11.85
CA PHE A 74 -4.47 8.18 11.08
C PHE A 74 -4.75 9.13 9.91
N PRO A 75 -4.99 10.43 10.15
CA PRO A 75 -5.13 11.38 9.06
C PRO A 75 -3.87 11.42 8.19
N GLY A 76 -4.03 11.29 6.87
CA GLY A 76 -2.93 11.24 5.90
C GLY A 76 -2.28 9.87 5.74
N ALA A 77 -2.83 8.82 6.36
CA ALA A 77 -2.41 7.45 6.09
C ALA A 77 -3.11 6.89 4.85
N VAL A 78 -2.41 6.07 4.06
CA VAL A 78 -3.04 5.19 3.07
C VAL A 78 -2.46 3.80 3.19
N VAL A 79 -3.27 2.84 3.63
CA VAL A 79 -2.93 1.42 3.73
C VAL A 79 -2.81 0.84 2.32
N ILE A 80 -1.74 0.12 2.04
CA ILE A 80 -1.48 -0.52 0.75
C ILE A 80 -1.23 -2.03 0.84
N GLY A 81 -1.32 -2.60 2.04
CA GLY A 81 -0.98 -4.00 2.29
C GLY A 81 -0.70 -4.27 3.76
N GLY A 82 0.14 -5.27 4.03
CA GLY A 82 0.50 -5.63 5.40
C GLY A 82 1.22 -6.96 5.54
N ASP A 83 1.27 -7.46 6.76
CA ASP A 83 1.89 -8.74 7.12
C ASP A 83 0.96 -9.96 6.91
N GLY A 84 -0.26 -9.73 6.41
CA GLY A 84 -1.31 -10.74 6.31
C GLY A 84 -2.03 -11.04 7.63
N SER A 85 -1.81 -10.24 8.67
CA SER A 85 -2.40 -10.40 10.00
C SER A 85 -2.88 -9.06 10.58
N ARG A 86 -2.10 -8.43 11.48
CA ARG A 86 -2.53 -7.26 12.26
C ARG A 86 -1.83 -5.97 11.85
N GLU A 87 -0.75 -6.06 11.09
CA GLU A 87 0.08 -4.91 10.74
C GLU A 87 -0.29 -4.40 9.35
N PHE A 88 -0.68 -3.14 9.28
CA PHE A 88 -0.97 -2.46 8.02
C PHE A 88 0.27 -1.76 7.48
N LEU A 89 0.71 -2.17 6.29
CA LEU A 89 1.71 -1.42 5.52
C LEU A 89 1.05 -0.17 4.95
N THR A 90 1.56 0.99 5.34
CA THR A 90 0.87 2.27 5.16
C THR A 90 1.83 3.34 4.67
N TYR A 91 1.43 4.12 3.67
CA TYR A 91 2.08 5.37 3.33
C TYR A 91 1.72 6.49 4.33
N ASP A 92 2.72 7.18 4.86
CA ASP A 92 2.58 8.39 5.66
C ASP A 92 2.68 9.65 4.79
N PHE A 93 1.53 10.15 4.30
CA PHE A 93 1.46 11.37 3.50
C PHE A 93 1.49 12.67 4.31
N ARG A 94 1.79 12.61 5.62
CA ARG A 94 2.10 13.83 6.40
C ARG A 94 3.48 14.37 6.07
N GLN A 95 4.29 13.60 5.34
CA GLN A 95 5.64 13.93 4.88
C GLN A 95 5.70 13.91 3.35
N ASP A 96 6.66 14.66 2.78
CA ASP A 96 6.92 14.68 1.35
C ASP A 96 8.44 14.54 1.10
N PRO A 97 8.92 13.44 0.48
CA PRO A 97 8.13 12.30 -0.03
C PRO A 97 7.55 11.45 1.11
N PRO A 98 6.41 10.74 0.88
CA PRO A 98 5.80 9.87 1.89
C PRO A 98 6.63 8.60 2.11
N SER A 99 6.86 8.24 3.36
CA SER A 99 7.52 6.98 3.75
C SER A 99 6.52 5.85 4.00
N LEU A 100 7.00 4.61 4.01
CA LEU A 100 6.24 3.42 4.41
C LEU A 100 6.46 3.10 5.88
N VAL A 101 5.36 2.87 6.60
CA VAL A 101 5.33 2.49 8.01
C VAL A 101 4.43 1.26 8.22
N LEU A 102 4.61 0.55 9.33
CA LEU A 102 3.63 -0.38 9.88
C LEU A 102 2.77 0.30 10.95
N LEU A 103 1.49 -0.05 10.96
CA LEU A 103 0.51 0.34 11.96
C LEU A 103 -0.28 -0.88 12.42
N ASP A 104 -0.25 -1.23 13.71
CA ASP A 104 -1.14 -2.25 14.27
C ASP A 104 -2.61 -1.81 14.14
N VAL A 105 -3.48 -2.75 13.77
CA VAL A 105 -4.91 -2.53 13.61
C VAL A 105 -5.60 -1.90 14.84
N GLY A 106 -5.09 -2.19 16.03
CA GLY A 106 -5.56 -1.70 17.32
C GLY A 106 -4.92 -0.39 17.79
N ALA A 107 -3.94 0.16 17.07
CA ALA A 107 -3.31 1.43 17.41
C ALA A 107 -4.32 2.59 17.37
N GLU A 108 -4.18 3.52 18.31
CA GLU A 108 -5.10 4.67 18.47
C GLU A 108 -4.62 5.89 17.67
N ASP A 109 -3.32 6.05 17.51
CA ASP A 109 -2.67 7.15 16.80
C ASP A 109 -1.29 6.76 16.28
N TRP A 110 -0.62 7.70 15.62
CA TRP A 110 0.69 7.52 14.98
C TRP A 110 1.87 7.22 15.93
N SER A 111 1.69 7.24 17.26
CA SER A 111 2.79 6.98 18.20
C SER A 111 3.35 5.55 18.13
N SER A 112 2.57 4.61 17.59
CA SER A 112 3.00 3.23 17.34
C SER A 112 3.50 2.98 15.92
N ALA A 113 3.64 4.02 15.09
CA ALA A 113 4.08 3.84 13.71
C ALA A 113 5.54 3.40 13.66
N VAL A 114 5.80 2.25 13.03
CA VAL A 114 7.17 1.73 12.85
C VAL A 114 7.61 1.92 11.42
N HIS A 115 8.61 2.76 11.20
CA HIS A 115 9.17 3.01 9.87
C HIS A 115 9.74 1.73 9.25
N GLN A 116 9.30 1.43 8.03
CA GLN A 116 9.80 0.32 7.23
C GLN A 116 10.81 0.80 6.20
N ALA A 117 10.42 1.72 5.31
CA ALA A 117 11.26 2.16 4.21
C ALA A 117 10.87 3.56 3.70
N SER A 118 11.81 4.24 3.05
CA SER A 118 11.56 5.55 2.44
C SER A 118 10.83 5.49 1.09
N SER A 119 10.66 4.29 0.52
CA SER A 119 10.01 4.05 -0.78
C SER A 119 9.62 2.58 -0.92
N LEU A 120 8.76 2.23 -1.88
CA LEU A 120 8.39 0.83 -2.13
C LEU A 120 9.57 0.04 -2.69
N THR A 121 10.35 0.65 -3.59
CA THR A 121 11.58 0.03 -4.11
C THR A 121 12.54 -0.29 -2.96
N ALA A 122 12.79 0.66 -2.06
CA ALA A 122 13.65 0.43 -0.90
C ALA A 122 13.11 -0.68 0.00
N LEU A 123 11.78 -0.74 0.20
CA LEU A 123 11.16 -1.85 0.93
C LEU A 123 11.50 -3.18 0.26
N PHE A 124 11.24 -3.34 -1.04
CA PHE A 124 11.48 -4.61 -1.74
C PHE A 124 12.96 -5.01 -1.80
N GLU A 125 13.87 -4.03 -1.90
CA GLU A 125 15.31 -4.29 -1.90
C GLU A 125 15.80 -4.82 -0.55
N GLN A 126 15.32 -4.26 0.56
CA GLN A 126 15.78 -4.64 1.90
C GLN A 126 15.01 -5.81 2.52
N PHE A 127 13.72 -5.98 2.17
CA PHE A 127 12.80 -6.92 2.85
C PHE A 127 13.32 -8.36 2.90
N PRO A 128 13.93 -8.93 1.84
CA PRO A 128 14.49 -10.28 1.91
C PRO A 128 15.54 -10.45 3.02
N GLU A 129 16.25 -9.39 3.39
CA GLU A 129 17.28 -9.42 4.43
C GLU A 129 16.76 -9.07 5.82
N THR A 130 15.83 -8.11 5.89
CA THR A 130 15.42 -7.51 7.17
C THR A 130 14.06 -7.95 7.67
N GLY A 131 13.19 -8.45 6.78
CA GLY A 131 11.77 -8.67 7.09
C GLY A 131 11.07 -7.40 7.56
N TRP A 132 10.02 -7.58 8.36
CA TRP A 132 9.33 -6.47 9.03
C TRP A 132 10.16 -5.90 10.19
N GLN A 133 10.22 -4.58 10.28
CA GLN A 133 10.68 -3.91 11.51
C GLN A 133 9.52 -3.87 12.50
N LEU A 134 9.70 -4.42 13.71
CA LEU A 134 8.69 -4.49 14.78
C LEU A 134 9.15 -3.74 16.04
#